data_AF-A0A1P8UUC1-F1
#
_entry.id   AF-A0A1P8UUC1-F1
#
_cell.length_a   1.000
_cell.length_b   1.000
_cell.length_c   1.000
_cell.angle_alpha   90.00
_cell.angle_beta   90.00
_cell.angle_gamma   90.00
#
_symmetry.space_group_name_H-M   'P 1'
#
loop_
_entity.id
_entity.type
_entity.pdbx_description
1 polymer ?
#
loop_
_entity_poly.entity_id
_entity_poly.type
_entity_poly.pdbx_seq_one_letter_code
_entity_poly.pdbx_strand_id
1 'polypeptide(L)'
;MLLLALPQGIVNAAMAQVGPSVILALAWTVAFGAAHFARHAIDRRRERPAPLLDHSALRHPPPGIPDTRSIRAELYRVLQSPAPLAAEFGGAEPETPDHALRRVLERILASWALHSPTELSDDRLHEIWLLIELVRATPDRAGELAQHFVNPDVLLDIRDRITAIDRHRRSYDAQMAAFRATCRAWETASRDAAPRSLLAALKTLDRADPDLWHKVIAEHDPHDPAQQDAALWCARQTSCERASVALFLAGVAARGQIAAAARAGDTGWLDGLREVIDGWNAGRYAGRAMGLTPADAVAGSAPALAAQLDRLAEITGAPRWPEPRGLFAEYHGCAPRPRDHWSLAHGGLSAPPQIADYLEPAALYAA
;
A
#
# COMPACT_ATOMS: atom_id res chain seq x y z
N MET A 1 25.33 25.15 -2.58
CA MET A 1 26.65 25.41 -1.97
C MET A 1 26.52 26.02 -0.56
N LEU A 2 25.61 25.49 0.28
CA LEU A 2 25.28 26.05 1.61
C LEU A 2 25.50 25.03 2.75
N LEU A 3 25.94 23.81 2.42
CA LEU A 3 26.21 22.73 3.38
C LEU A 3 27.64 22.73 3.94
N LEU A 4 28.51 23.64 3.49
CA LEU A 4 29.90 23.72 3.94
C LEU A 4 30.13 24.66 5.14
N ALA A 5 29.07 25.31 5.64
CA ALA A 5 29.18 26.28 6.74
C ALA A 5 28.58 25.80 8.07
N LEU A 6 28.12 24.55 8.16
CA LEU A 6 27.56 23.98 9.38
C LEU A 6 28.63 23.20 10.18
N PRO A 7 28.66 23.32 11.52
CA PRO A 7 29.52 22.50 12.37
C PRO A 7 29.26 21.01 12.11
N GLN A 8 30.32 20.23 11.90
CA GLN A 8 30.18 18.81 11.52
C GLN A 8 29.38 17.96 12.52
N GLY A 9 29.32 18.37 13.79
CA GLY A 9 28.45 17.73 14.80
C GLY A 9 26.95 17.84 14.51
N ILE A 10 26.50 18.93 13.88
CA ILE A 10 25.10 19.15 13.51
C ILE A 10 24.74 18.36 12.24
N VAL A 11 25.68 18.27 11.30
CA VAL A 11 25.51 17.50 10.06
C VAL A 11 25.40 15.99 10.37
N ASN A 12 26.24 15.48 11.27
CA ASN A 12 26.20 14.07 11.65
C ASN A 12 24.95 13.72 12.48
N ALA A 13 24.45 14.66 13.31
CA ALA A 13 23.20 14.47 14.04
C ALA A 13 21.97 14.50 13.10
N ALA A 14 21.96 15.37 12.09
CA ALA A 14 20.91 15.41 11.08
C ALA A 14 20.92 14.18 10.15
N MET A 15 22.10 13.64 9.82
CA MET A 15 22.23 12.41 9.02
C MET A 15 21.87 11.12 9.79
N ALA A 16 21.92 11.14 11.12
CA ALA A 16 21.48 10.03 11.96
C ALA A 16 19.95 10.00 12.19
N GLN A 17 19.28 11.16 12.15
CA GLN A 17 17.84 11.28 12.38
C GLN A 17 17.00 11.21 11.11
N VAL A 18 17.56 11.58 9.97
CA VAL A 18 16.87 11.60 8.68
C VAL A 18 17.64 10.64 7.77
N GLY A 19 17.11 9.44 7.60
CA GLY A 19 17.76 8.41 6.78
C GLY A 19 18.21 8.95 5.41
N PRO A 20 19.30 8.42 4.84
CA PRO A 20 19.97 8.99 3.65
C PRO A 20 19.01 9.19 2.45
N SER A 21 17.93 8.42 2.39
CA SER A 21 16.85 8.50 1.41
C SER A 21 16.03 9.80 1.49
N VAL A 22 15.76 10.31 2.70
CA VAL A 22 14.96 11.52 2.92
C VAL A 22 15.80 12.78 2.70
N ILE A 23 17.09 12.74 3.05
CA ILE A 23 18.03 13.83 2.72
C ILE A 23 18.22 13.94 1.20
N LEU A 24 18.25 12.82 0.47
CA LEU A 24 18.25 12.86 -1.01
C LEU A 24 16.92 13.42 -1.55
N ALA A 25 15.76 12.98 -1.06
CA ALA A 25 14.46 13.49 -1.52
C ALA A 25 14.26 15.00 -1.23
N LEU A 26 14.73 15.48 -0.07
CA LEU A 26 14.66 16.89 0.32
C LEU A 26 15.71 17.74 -0.44
N ALA A 27 16.92 17.23 -0.63
CA ALA A 27 17.97 17.91 -1.39
C ALA A 27 17.63 18.01 -2.88
N TRP A 28 16.97 17.00 -3.46
CA TRP A 28 16.52 17.05 -4.86
C TRP A 28 15.29 17.96 -5.07
N THR A 29 14.33 17.98 -4.14
CA THR A 29 13.19 18.92 -4.20
C THR A 29 13.61 20.38 -4.05
N VAL A 30 14.64 20.66 -3.23
CA VAL A 30 15.22 22.00 -3.11
C VAL A 30 16.17 22.32 -4.28
N ALA A 31 16.99 21.37 -4.77
CA ALA A 31 17.96 21.64 -5.84
C ALA A 31 17.31 21.77 -7.22
N PHE A 32 16.30 20.96 -7.56
CA PHE A 32 15.59 21.09 -8.85
C PHE A 32 14.65 22.30 -8.86
N GLY A 33 14.00 22.59 -7.72
CA GLY A 33 13.25 23.83 -7.54
C GLY A 33 14.16 25.06 -7.61
N ALA A 34 15.28 25.08 -6.90
CA ALA A 34 16.17 26.24 -6.88
C ALA A 34 16.92 26.44 -8.21
N ALA A 35 17.35 25.39 -8.90
CA ALA A 35 18.09 25.54 -10.17
C ALA A 35 17.20 25.97 -11.34
N HIS A 36 15.93 25.55 -11.37
CA HIS A 36 14.99 25.96 -12.41
C HIS A 36 14.38 27.35 -12.14
N PHE A 37 14.12 27.69 -10.87
CA PHE A 37 13.63 29.03 -10.51
C PHE A 37 14.74 30.09 -10.44
N ALA A 38 16.01 29.72 -10.18
CA ALA A 38 17.13 30.68 -10.24
C ALA A 38 17.43 31.15 -11.67
N ARG A 39 17.12 30.33 -12.70
CA ARG A 39 17.17 30.78 -14.10
C ARG A 39 16.05 31.78 -14.43
N HIS A 40 14.91 31.72 -13.76
CA HIS A 40 13.83 32.71 -13.90
C HIS A 40 13.96 33.93 -12.96
N ALA A 41 14.75 33.83 -11.88
CA ALA A 41 15.00 34.93 -10.96
C ALA A 41 15.91 36.03 -11.53
N ILE A 42 16.55 35.80 -12.67
CA ILE A 42 17.35 36.81 -13.39
C ILE A 42 16.46 37.71 -14.27
N ASP A 43 15.24 37.29 -14.63
CA ASP A 43 14.27 38.09 -15.39
C ASP A 43 13.28 38.86 -14.50
N ARG A 44 13.81 39.64 -13.54
CA ARG A 44 13.04 40.59 -12.72
C ARG A 44 12.54 41.82 -13.48
N ARG A 45 12.04 41.64 -14.69
CA ARG A 45 11.30 42.65 -15.46
C ARG A 45 10.18 42.00 -16.26
N ARG A 46 9.16 41.47 -15.58
CA ARG A 46 7.77 41.51 -16.05
C ARG A 46 6.79 41.17 -14.93
N GLU A 47 5.94 42.15 -14.65
CA GLU A 47 4.77 42.07 -13.79
C GLU A 47 3.75 41.10 -14.37
N ARG A 48 3.77 39.85 -13.92
CA ARG A 48 2.62 38.95 -13.71
C ARG A 48 3.15 37.55 -13.38
N PRO A 49 2.57 36.85 -12.39
CA PRO A 49 2.91 35.46 -12.13
C PRO A 49 2.57 34.59 -13.34
N ALA A 50 3.44 33.64 -13.69
CA ALA A 50 3.26 32.79 -14.86
C ALA A 50 1.92 32.00 -14.78
N PRO A 51 1.20 31.84 -15.90
CA PRO A 51 0.03 30.97 -15.98
C PRO A 51 0.42 29.50 -15.80
N LEU A 52 -0.45 28.70 -15.17
CA LEU A 52 -0.28 27.25 -15.12
C LEU A 52 -0.65 26.62 -16.47
N LEU A 53 -1.71 27.12 -17.08
CA LEU A 53 -2.22 26.67 -18.37
C LEU A 53 -1.53 27.37 -19.53
N ASP A 54 -1.40 26.66 -20.65
CA ASP A 54 -0.99 27.28 -21.90
C ASP A 54 -2.07 28.26 -22.40
N HIS A 55 -1.65 29.26 -23.18
CA HIS A 55 -2.54 30.26 -23.76
C HIS A 55 -3.66 29.66 -24.63
N SER A 56 -3.40 28.52 -25.27
CA SER A 56 -4.40 27.79 -26.05
C SER A 56 -5.53 27.24 -25.17
N ALA A 57 -5.18 26.65 -24.02
CA ALA A 57 -6.10 26.08 -23.05
C ALA A 57 -6.89 27.14 -22.29
N LEU A 58 -6.32 28.33 -22.05
CA LEU A 58 -7.05 29.46 -21.47
C LEU A 58 -8.14 30.00 -22.40
N ARG A 59 -7.93 29.94 -23.72
CA ARG A 59 -8.93 30.39 -24.72
C ARG A 59 -9.99 29.34 -25.01
N HIS A 60 -9.63 28.07 -24.91
CA HIS A 60 -10.49 26.93 -25.18
C HIS A 60 -10.41 25.96 -24.00
N PRO A 61 -11.07 26.27 -22.88
CA PRO A 61 -11.05 25.40 -21.72
C PRO A 61 -11.60 24.02 -22.08
N PRO A 62 -11.02 22.93 -21.55
CA PRO A 62 -11.55 21.60 -21.76
C PRO A 62 -12.99 21.52 -21.24
N PRO A 63 -13.87 20.73 -21.89
CA PRO A 63 -15.27 20.62 -21.49
C PRO A 63 -15.42 20.00 -20.09
N GLY A 64 -16.51 20.33 -19.40
CA GLY A 64 -16.83 19.73 -18.09
C GLY A 64 -16.32 20.51 -16.87
N ILE A 65 -15.87 21.74 -17.04
CA ILE A 65 -15.54 22.62 -15.91
C ILE A 65 -16.83 23.04 -15.17
N PRO A 66 -16.92 22.82 -13.85
CA PRO A 66 -18.09 23.19 -13.06
C PRO A 66 -18.16 24.71 -12.86
N ASP A 67 -19.28 25.20 -12.34
CA ASP A 67 -19.45 26.62 -12.07
C ASP A 67 -18.47 27.14 -11.00
N THR A 68 -18.16 28.43 -11.04
CA THR A 68 -17.18 29.10 -10.14
C THR A 68 -17.46 28.87 -8.66
N ARG A 69 -18.75 28.79 -8.24
CA ARG A 69 -19.10 28.59 -6.83
C ARG A 69 -18.70 27.18 -6.39
N SER A 70 -18.95 26.18 -7.23
CA SER A 70 -18.54 24.79 -6.99
C SER A 70 -17.01 24.66 -6.92
N ILE A 71 -16.27 25.30 -7.84
CA ILE A 71 -14.80 25.31 -7.81
C ILE A 71 -14.28 25.94 -6.51
N ARG A 72 -14.83 27.09 -6.10
CA ARG A 72 -14.43 27.75 -4.85
C ARG A 72 -14.69 26.86 -3.64
N ALA A 73 -15.86 26.21 -3.57
CA ALA A 73 -16.20 25.31 -2.47
C ALA A 73 -15.19 24.15 -2.34
N GLU A 74 -14.82 23.53 -3.46
CA GLU A 74 -13.82 22.45 -3.47
C GLU A 74 -12.43 22.96 -3.08
N LEU A 75 -12.01 24.12 -3.60
CA LEU A 75 -10.74 24.74 -3.21
C LEU A 75 -10.68 25.03 -1.71
N TYR A 76 -11.75 25.57 -1.12
CA TYR A 76 -11.83 25.77 0.33
C TYR A 76 -11.73 24.46 1.10
N ARG A 77 -12.42 23.42 0.66
CA ARG A 77 -12.36 22.10 1.29
C ARG A 77 -10.94 21.55 1.31
N VAL A 78 -10.24 21.61 0.17
CA VAL A 78 -8.84 21.15 0.07
C VAL A 78 -7.93 22.00 0.95
N LEU A 79 -8.03 23.33 0.91
CA LEU A 79 -7.20 24.21 1.74
C LEU A 79 -7.45 24.09 3.25
N GLN A 80 -8.62 23.60 3.66
CA GLN A 80 -8.92 23.29 5.07
C GLN A 80 -8.48 21.89 5.48
N SER A 81 -7.87 21.11 4.59
CA SER A 81 -7.44 19.75 4.91
C SER A 81 -6.44 19.75 6.07
N PRO A 82 -6.66 18.93 7.12
CA PRO A 82 -5.85 18.96 8.32
C PRO A 82 -4.43 18.47 8.04
N ALA A 83 -3.46 19.02 8.77
CA ALA A 83 -2.11 18.48 8.82
C ALA A 83 -2.13 17.09 9.47
N PRO A 84 -1.15 16.23 9.17
CA PRO A 84 -0.99 14.96 9.84
C PRO A 84 -0.85 15.18 11.34
N LEU A 85 -1.58 14.39 12.13
CA LEU A 85 -1.52 14.45 13.58
C LEU A 85 -0.31 13.65 14.09
N ALA A 86 0.05 13.90 15.35
CA ALA A 86 0.89 12.96 16.09
C ALA A 86 0.16 11.60 16.14
N ALA A 87 0.86 10.54 15.78
CA ALA A 87 0.28 9.20 15.76
C ALA A 87 -0.04 8.75 17.19
N GLU A 88 -1.16 8.04 17.35
CA GLU A 88 -1.66 7.53 18.64
C GLU A 88 -0.60 6.72 19.41
N PHE A 89 0.30 6.05 18.68
CA PHE A 89 1.31 5.15 19.23
C PHE A 89 2.76 5.63 18.99
N GLY A 90 2.96 6.93 18.78
CA GLY A 90 4.28 7.55 18.62
C GLY A 90 4.66 7.86 17.17
N GLY A 91 5.44 8.94 16.99
CA GLY A 91 5.82 9.51 15.71
C GLY A 91 4.70 10.32 15.03
N ALA A 92 4.85 10.57 13.73
CA ALA A 92 3.89 11.33 12.92
C ALA A 92 3.11 10.39 12.01
N GLU A 93 1.79 10.61 11.91
CA GLU A 93 1.00 9.91 10.90
C GLU A 93 1.50 10.26 9.49
N PRO A 94 1.42 9.32 8.52
CA PRO A 94 1.70 9.64 7.13
C PRO A 94 0.80 10.75 6.61
N GLU A 95 1.39 11.57 5.73
CA GLU A 95 0.68 12.64 5.04
C GLU A 95 -0.54 12.12 4.28
N THR A 96 -1.63 12.91 4.28
CA THR A 96 -2.82 12.60 3.47
C THR A 96 -2.69 13.23 2.07
N PRO A 97 -3.27 12.62 1.03
CA PRO A 97 -3.21 13.18 -0.33
C PRO A 97 -3.82 14.59 -0.41
N ASP A 98 -4.91 14.83 0.31
CA ASP A 98 -5.56 16.15 0.36
C ASP A 98 -4.70 17.21 1.07
N HIS A 99 -3.94 16.84 2.13
CA HIS A 99 -2.97 17.75 2.74
C HIS A 99 -1.77 18.03 1.82
N ALA A 100 -1.27 17.01 1.12
CA ALA A 100 -0.20 17.19 0.16
C ALA A 100 -0.63 18.14 -0.98
N LEU A 101 -1.85 17.96 -1.51
CA LEU A 101 -2.45 18.85 -2.49
C LEU A 101 -2.61 20.26 -1.95
N ARG A 102 -3.11 20.42 -0.71
CA ARG A 102 -3.18 21.72 -0.03
C ARG A 102 -1.83 22.45 -0.05
N ARG A 103 -0.72 21.78 0.30
CA ARG A 103 0.61 22.43 0.28
C ARG A 103 1.04 22.86 -1.12
N VAL A 104 0.71 22.08 -2.15
CA VAL A 104 0.95 22.45 -3.55
C VAL A 104 0.17 23.72 -3.90
N LEU A 105 -1.11 23.77 -3.54
CA LEU A 105 -1.97 24.92 -3.78
C LEU A 105 -1.50 26.17 -3.01
N GLU A 106 -1.16 26.04 -1.72
CA GLU A 106 -0.62 27.14 -0.91
C GLU A 106 0.66 27.72 -1.53
N ARG A 107 1.54 26.86 -2.08
CA ARG A 107 2.75 27.31 -2.77
C ARG A 107 2.45 28.04 -4.07
N ILE A 108 1.45 27.59 -4.83
CA ILE A 108 1.01 28.26 -6.06
C ILE A 108 0.40 29.63 -5.72
N LEU A 109 -0.51 29.70 -4.75
CA LEU A 109 -1.12 30.96 -4.30
C LEU A 109 -0.07 31.95 -3.80
N ALA A 110 0.90 31.48 -3.01
CA ALA A 110 2.03 32.30 -2.57
C ALA A 110 2.88 32.82 -3.75
N SER A 111 3.09 32.00 -4.79
CA SER A 111 3.82 32.43 -6.00
C SER A 111 3.06 33.49 -6.80
N TRP A 112 1.74 33.54 -6.64
CA TRP A 112 0.87 34.57 -7.21
C TRP A 112 0.67 35.78 -6.31
N ALA A 113 1.32 35.80 -5.13
CA ALA A 113 1.15 36.79 -4.07
C ALA A 113 -0.32 36.93 -3.61
N LEU A 114 -1.08 35.83 -3.63
CA LEU A 114 -2.45 35.76 -3.14
C LEU A 114 -2.49 35.12 -1.75
N HIS A 115 -3.28 35.72 -0.87
CA HIS A 115 -3.44 35.25 0.52
C HIS A 115 -4.79 34.59 0.77
N SER A 116 -5.75 34.78 -0.13
CA SER A 116 -7.09 34.20 -0.03
C SER A 116 -7.59 33.66 -1.37
N PRO A 117 -8.29 32.51 -1.38
CA PRO A 117 -9.01 32.01 -2.55
C PRO A 117 -10.04 33.00 -3.10
N THR A 118 -10.56 33.92 -2.27
CA THR A 118 -11.51 34.97 -2.73
C THR A 118 -10.91 35.90 -3.76
N GLU A 119 -9.59 36.07 -3.75
CA GLU A 119 -8.85 37.00 -4.64
C GLU A 119 -8.61 36.42 -6.03
N LEU A 120 -8.89 35.13 -6.25
CA LEU A 120 -8.72 34.47 -7.54
C LEU A 120 -9.75 34.98 -8.55
N SER A 121 -9.25 35.37 -9.73
CA SER A 121 -10.09 35.55 -10.92
C SER A 121 -10.61 34.21 -11.42
N ASP A 122 -11.68 34.24 -12.22
CA ASP A 122 -12.31 33.04 -12.76
C ASP A 122 -11.33 32.19 -13.58
N ASP A 123 -10.47 32.82 -14.40
CA ASP A 123 -9.41 32.11 -15.13
C ASP A 123 -8.47 31.34 -14.20
N ARG A 124 -8.04 31.95 -13.09
CA ARG A 124 -7.16 31.30 -12.11
C ARG A 124 -7.86 30.20 -11.34
N LEU A 125 -9.17 30.32 -11.11
CA LEU A 125 -9.96 29.23 -10.55
C LEU A 125 -10.03 28.04 -11.50
N HIS A 126 -10.17 28.28 -12.80
CA HIS A 126 -10.12 27.21 -13.80
C HIS A 126 -8.75 26.52 -13.84
N GLU A 127 -7.65 27.28 -13.76
CA GLU A 127 -6.29 26.72 -13.68
C GLU A 127 -6.14 25.78 -12.46
N ILE A 128 -6.60 26.23 -11.29
CA ILE A 128 -6.54 25.45 -10.05
C ILE A 128 -7.46 24.23 -10.11
N TRP A 129 -8.66 24.36 -10.68
CA TRP A 129 -9.57 23.24 -10.85
C TRP A 129 -8.95 22.13 -11.70
N LEU A 130 -8.38 22.47 -12.86
CA LEU A 130 -7.74 21.49 -13.73
C LEU A 130 -6.53 20.82 -13.07
N LEU A 131 -5.82 21.53 -12.19
CA LEU A 131 -4.74 20.94 -11.41
C LEU A 131 -5.27 19.91 -10.41
N ILE A 132 -6.35 20.23 -9.68
CA ILE A 132 -6.99 19.30 -8.74
C ILE A 132 -7.48 18.05 -9.48
N GLU A 133 -8.11 18.23 -10.64
CA GLU A 133 -8.56 17.13 -11.49
C GLU A 133 -7.40 16.28 -12.00
N LEU A 134 -6.33 16.90 -12.49
CA LEU A 134 -5.12 16.20 -12.97
C LEU A 134 -4.52 15.32 -11.87
N VAL A 135 -4.38 15.86 -10.66
CA VAL A 135 -3.81 15.12 -9.52
C VAL A 135 -4.65 13.91 -9.13
N ARG A 136 -5.97 13.97 -9.31
CA ARG A 136 -6.91 12.90 -8.95
C ARG A 136 -7.25 11.93 -10.08
N ALA A 137 -6.93 12.29 -11.31
CA ALA A 137 -7.25 11.51 -12.49
C ALA A 137 -6.47 10.18 -12.57
N THR A 138 -7.01 9.22 -13.34
CA THR A 138 -6.28 8.03 -13.77
C THR A 138 -5.05 8.42 -14.60
N PRO A 139 -4.02 7.55 -14.73
CA PRO A 139 -2.79 7.89 -15.45
C PRO A 139 -3.05 8.40 -16.88
N ASP A 140 -3.91 7.72 -17.63
CA ASP A 140 -4.24 8.10 -19.01
C ASP A 140 -4.88 9.48 -19.08
N ARG A 141 -5.89 9.72 -18.22
CA ARG A 141 -6.60 11.01 -18.17
C ARG A 141 -5.71 12.14 -17.65
N ALA A 142 -4.81 11.86 -16.71
CA ALA A 142 -3.83 12.83 -16.24
C ALA A 142 -2.86 13.23 -17.36
N GLY A 143 -2.44 12.27 -18.20
CA GLY A 143 -1.62 12.54 -19.38
C GLY A 143 -2.31 13.47 -20.38
N GLU A 144 -3.60 13.27 -20.64
CA GLU A 144 -4.40 14.19 -21.47
C GLU A 144 -4.51 15.58 -20.84
N LEU A 145 -4.84 15.65 -19.54
CA LEU A 145 -4.99 16.93 -18.84
C LEU A 145 -3.68 17.70 -18.78
N ALA A 146 -2.55 17.02 -18.61
CA ALA A 146 -1.23 17.63 -18.50
C ALA A 146 -0.84 18.42 -19.76
N GLN A 147 -1.33 18.03 -20.94
CA GLN A 147 -1.04 18.73 -22.22
C GLN A 147 -1.57 20.17 -22.25
N HIS A 148 -2.54 20.52 -21.40
CA HIS A 148 -3.08 21.86 -21.30
C HIS A 148 -2.23 22.81 -20.45
N PHE A 149 -1.19 22.29 -19.78
CA PHE A 149 -0.33 23.06 -18.88
C PHE A 149 0.99 23.44 -19.55
N VAL A 150 1.57 24.56 -19.12
CA VAL A 150 2.86 25.06 -19.61
C VAL A 150 4.00 24.08 -19.29
N ASN A 151 3.93 23.39 -18.15
CA ASN A 151 4.93 22.42 -17.70
C ASN A 151 4.28 21.06 -17.37
N PRO A 152 3.92 20.24 -18.39
CA PRO A 152 3.23 18.96 -18.19
C PRO A 152 3.99 18.00 -17.27
N ASP A 153 5.30 17.84 -17.49
CA ASP A 153 6.14 16.87 -16.76
C ASP A 153 6.16 17.14 -15.24
N VAL A 154 6.23 18.42 -14.85
CA VAL A 154 6.24 18.83 -13.44
C VAL A 154 4.93 18.47 -12.75
N LEU A 155 3.80 18.57 -13.45
CA LEU A 155 2.49 18.26 -12.88
C LEU A 155 2.25 16.77 -12.77
N LEU A 156 2.73 15.99 -13.75
CA LEU A 156 2.73 14.54 -13.67
C LEU A 156 3.61 14.06 -12.50
N ASP A 157 4.78 14.66 -12.30
CA ASP A 157 5.63 14.39 -11.12
C ASP A 157 4.90 14.70 -9.80
N ILE A 158 4.17 15.82 -9.72
CA ILE A 158 3.37 16.16 -8.53
C ILE A 158 2.28 15.12 -8.28
N ARG A 159 1.55 14.73 -9.33
CA ARG A 159 0.52 13.68 -9.26
C ARG A 159 1.10 12.36 -8.76
N ASP A 160 2.23 11.94 -9.31
CA ASP A 160 2.85 10.67 -8.96
C ASP A 160 3.34 10.68 -7.50
N ARG A 161 3.83 11.82 -7.01
CA ARG A 161 4.15 12.00 -5.59
C ARG A 161 2.92 11.92 -4.70
N ILE A 162 1.81 12.58 -5.06
CA ILE A 162 0.56 12.50 -4.29
C ILE A 162 0.00 11.08 -4.31
N THR A 163 0.12 10.37 -5.43
CA THR A 163 -0.24 8.94 -5.55
C THR A 163 0.63 8.06 -4.65
N ALA A 164 1.93 8.36 -4.53
CA ALA A 164 2.82 7.66 -3.62
C ALA A 164 2.46 7.91 -2.15
N ILE A 165 2.09 9.15 -1.79
CA ILE A 165 1.58 9.53 -0.47
C ILE A 165 0.31 8.76 -0.14
N ASP A 166 -0.66 8.73 -1.05
CA ASP A 166 -1.90 7.98 -0.89
C ASP A 166 -1.65 6.47 -0.68
N ARG A 167 -0.75 5.88 -1.47
CA ARG A 167 -0.35 4.47 -1.30
C ARG A 167 0.25 4.21 0.08
N HIS A 168 1.16 5.08 0.52
CA HIS A 168 1.78 4.96 1.83
C HIS A 168 0.76 5.10 2.97
N ARG A 169 -0.15 6.08 2.87
CA ARG A 169 -1.23 6.29 3.83
C ARG A 169 -2.17 5.08 3.93
N ARG A 170 -2.62 4.54 2.79
CA ARG A 170 -3.46 3.33 2.76
C ARG A 170 -2.78 2.13 3.40
N SER A 171 -1.48 1.96 3.18
CA SER A 171 -0.71 0.88 3.83
C SER A 171 -0.67 1.05 5.35
N TYR A 172 -0.42 2.27 5.83
CA TYR A 172 -0.43 2.59 7.25
C TYR A 172 -1.80 2.34 7.89
N ASP A 173 -2.87 2.83 7.27
CA ASP A 173 -4.24 2.68 7.79
C ASP A 173 -4.64 1.19 7.86
N ALA A 174 -4.26 0.39 6.88
CA ALA A 174 -4.48 -1.05 6.89
C ALA A 174 -3.73 -1.76 8.03
N GLN A 175 -2.45 -1.43 8.23
CA GLN A 175 -1.63 -1.99 9.31
C GLN A 175 -2.13 -1.56 10.69
N MET A 176 -2.52 -0.29 10.86
CA MET A 176 -3.11 0.21 12.09
C MET A 176 -4.47 -0.46 12.38
N ALA A 177 -5.28 -0.70 11.35
CA ALA A 177 -6.54 -1.41 11.50
C ALA A 177 -6.33 -2.87 11.96
N ALA A 178 -5.32 -3.56 11.41
CA ALA A 178 -4.95 -4.91 11.82
C ALA A 178 -4.42 -4.95 13.27
N PHE A 179 -3.58 -3.97 13.66
CA PHE A 179 -3.12 -3.83 15.05
C PHE A 179 -4.29 -3.65 16.02
N ARG A 180 -5.15 -2.67 15.76
CA ARG A 180 -6.32 -2.38 16.62
C ARG A 180 -7.30 -3.57 16.68
N ALA A 181 -7.49 -4.29 15.58
CA ALA A 181 -8.29 -5.53 15.55
C ALA A 181 -7.70 -6.60 16.47
N THR A 182 -6.39 -6.76 16.45
CA THR A 182 -5.70 -7.75 17.27
C THR A 182 -5.68 -7.34 18.74
N CYS A 183 -5.58 -6.04 19.06
CA CYS A 183 -5.79 -5.54 20.43
C CYS A 183 -7.19 -5.89 20.96
N ARG A 184 -8.25 -5.68 20.16
CA ARG A 184 -9.62 -6.09 20.54
C ARG A 184 -9.74 -7.60 20.74
N ALA A 185 -9.10 -8.39 19.87
CA ALA A 185 -9.06 -9.84 20.00
C ALA A 185 -8.33 -10.28 21.29
N TRP A 186 -7.21 -9.65 21.62
CA TRP A 186 -6.47 -9.87 22.87
C TRP A 186 -7.31 -9.57 24.10
N GLU A 187 -7.98 -8.41 24.14
CA GLU A 187 -8.85 -8.02 25.25
C GLU A 187 -10.00 -9.01 25.44
N THR A 188 -10.57 -9.51 24.34
CA THR A 188 -11.65 -10.49 24.37
C THR A 188 -11.16 -11.85 24.85
N ALA A 189 -10.02 -12.32 24.32
CA ALA A 189 -9.41 -13.59 24.70
C ALA A 189 -8.94 -13.59 26.15
N SER A 190 -8.47 -12.45 26.67
CA SER A 190 -8.05 -12.31 28.07
C SER A 190 -9.22 -12.42 29.06
N ARG A 191 -10.46 -12.17 28.61
CA ARG A 191 -11.68 -12.25 29.43
C ARG A 191 -12.37 -13.61 29.35
N ASP A 192 -12.13 -14.37 28.29
CA ASP A 192 -12.76 -15.66 28.02
C ASP A 192 -11.78 -16.81 28.30
N ALA A 193 -12.12 -17.68 29.23
CA ALA A 193 -11.25 -18.80 29.64
C ALA A 193 -11.34 -20.02 28.71
N ALA A 194 -12.21 -20.01 27.70
CA ALA A 194 -12.41 -21.15 26.82
C ALA A 194 -11.24 -21.34 25.84
N PRO A 195 -10.66 -22.57 25.73
CA PRO A 195 -9.70 -22.89 24.69
C PRO A 195 -10.33 -22.68 23.31
N ARG A 196 -9.67 -21.89 22.44
CA ARG A 196 -10.09 -21.69 21.05
C ARG A 196 -9.10 -22.39 20.12
N SER A 197 -9.62 -22.97 19.04
CA SER A 197 -8.76 -23.43 17.95
C SER A 197 -8.19 -22.22 17.20
N LEU A 198 -7.03 -22.40 16.54
CA LEU A 198 -6.39 -21.36 15.74
C LEU A 198 -7.37 -20.74 14.73
N LEU A 199 -8.09 -21.59 14.00
CA LEU A 199 -9.09 -21.15 13.02
C LEU A 199 -10.22 -20.34 13.66
N ALA A 200 -10.70 -20.73 14.85
CA ALA A 200 -11.72 -19.98 15.56
C ALA A 200 -11.20 -18.60 15.98
N ALA A 201 -9.98 -18.53 16.51
CA ALA A 201 -9.35 -17.27 16.89
C ALA A 201 -9.15 -16.35 15.68
N LEU A 202 -8.66 -16.86 14.55
CA LEU A 202 -8.48 -16.09 13.32
C LEU A 202 -9.81 -15.53 12.79
N LYS A 203 -10.90 -16.32 12.86
CA LYS A 203 -12.24 -15.88 12.43
C LYS A 203 -12.85 -14.79 13.31
N THR A 204 -12.33 -14.55 14.52
CA THR A 204 -12.80 -13.45 15.38
C THR A 204 -12.20 -12.09 15.01
N LEU A 205 -11.16 -12.05 14.16
CA LEU A 205 -10.58 -10.79 13.69
C LEU A 205 -11.58 -10.07 12.78
N ASP A 206 -11.90 -8.83 13.12
CA ASP A 206 -12.81 -7.98 12.34
C ASP A 206 -12.11 -7.24 11.19
N ARG A 207 -10.79 -7.36 11.09
CA ARG A 207 -9.96 -6.82 10.00
C ARG A 207 -9.00 -7.89 9.50
N ALA A 208 -8.73 -7.84 8.20
CA ALA A 208 -7.74 -8.69 7.57
C ALA A 208 -6.31 -8.32 8.00
N ASP A 209 -5.45 -9.32 8.12
CA ASP A 209 -4.02 -9.14 8.42
C ASP A 209 -3.19 -10.05 7.50
N PRO A 210 -2.74 -9.55 6.34
CA PRO A 210 -1.99 -10.34 5.38
C PRO A 210 -0.67 -10.92 5.92
N ASP A 211 0.02 -10.21 6.83
CA ASP A 211 1.23 -10.72 7.49
C ASP A 211 0.91 -11.90 8.39
N LEU A 212 -0.19 -11.84 9.16
CA LEU A 212 -0.63 -12.97 9.97
C LEU A 212 -1.01 -14.17 9.11
N TRP A 213 -1.67 -13.94 7.98
CA TRP A 213 -2.02 -15.04 7.07
C TRP A 213 -0.79 -15.68 6.47
N HIS A 214 0.22 -14.87 6.12
CA HIS A 214 1.52 -15.38 5.71
C HIS A 214 2.17 -16.21 6.82
N LYS A 215 2.21 -15.72 8.06
CA LYS A 215 2.77 -16.44 9.21
C LYS A 215 2.11 -17.81 9.37
N VAL A 216 0.78 -17.87 9.41
CA VAL A 216 0.03 -19.13 9.53
C VAL A 216 0.37 -20.08 8.37
N ILE A 217 0.40 -19.58 7.13
CA ILE A 217 0.74 -20.39 5.95
C ILE A 217 2.18 -20.91 6.01
N ALA A 218 3.14 -20.06 6.40
CA ALA A 218 4.55 -20.38 6.39
C ALA A 218 4.95 -21.33 7.54
N GLU A 219 4.34 -21.16 8.71
CA GLU A 219 4.79 -21.80 9.96
C GLU A 219 3.86 -22.92 10.46
N HIS A 220 2.69 -23.16 9.85
CA HIS A 220 1.80 -24.23 10.32
C HIS A 220 2.47 -25.61 10.34
N ASP A 221 2.15 -26.41 11.36
CA ASP A 221 2.52 -27.83 11.38
C ASP A 221 1.67 -28.59 10.35
N PRO A 222 2.28 -29.19 9.31
CA PRO A 222 1.57 -29.96 8.31
C PRO A 222 1.07 -31.31 8.83
N HIS A 223 1.29 -31.69 10.08
CA HIS A 223 0.73 -32.90 10.70
C HIS A 223 -0.42 -32.59 11.66
N ASP A 224 -0.67 -31.32 11.97
CA ASP A 224 -1.78 -30.87 12.80
C ASP A 224 -2.97 -30.45 11.92
N PRO A 225 -4.07 -31.22 11.88
CA PRO A 225 -5.23 -30.89 11.06
C PRO A 225 -5.83 -29.52 11.38
N ALA A 226 -5.80 -29.08 12.65
CA ALA A 226 -6.36 -27.79 13.04
C ALA A 226 -5.54 -26.62 12.48
N GLN A 227 -4.22 -26.78 12.37
CA GLN A 227 -3.36 -25.78 11.75
C GLN A 227 -3.41 -25.83 10.22
N GLN A 228 -3.58 -27.01 9.62
CA GLN A 228 -3.84 -27.15 8.19
C GLN A 228 -5.13 -26.43 7.77
N ASP A 229 -6.22 -26.60 8.53
CA ASP A 229 -7.48 -25.93 8.29
C ASP A 229 -7.36 -24.41 8.42
N ALA A 230 -6.57 -23.93 9.39
CA ALA A 230 -6.27 -22.52 9.54
C ALA A 230 -5.47 -21.97 8.35
N ALA A 231 -4.43 -22.69 7.89
CA ALA A 231 -3.64 -22.30 6.73
C ALA A 231 -4.47 -22.27 5.44
N LEU A 232 -5.32 -23.27 5.22
CA LEU A 232 -6.25 -23.30 4.09
C LEU A 232 -7.24 -22.13 4.16
N TRP A 233 -7.80 -21.84 5.33
CA TRP A 233 -8.68 -20.70 5.52
C TRP A 233 -7.97 -19.37 5.22
N CYS A 234 -6.73 -19.18 5.68
CA CYS A 234 -5.90 -18.02 5.38
C CYS A 234 -5.66 -17.87 3.86
N ALA A 235 -5.36 -18.97 3.15
CA ALA A 235 -5.14 -18.96 1.71
C ALA A 235 -6.42 -18.62 0.91
N ARG A 236 -7.61 -18.88 1.45
CA ARG A 236 -8.91 -18.55 0.81
C ARG A 236 -9.25 -17.06 0.89
N GLN A 237 -8.63 -16.30 1.79
CA GLN A 237 -8.99 -14.91 1.99
C GLN A 237 -8.54 -14.01 0.83
N THR A 238 -9.36 -13.01 0.48
CA THR A 238 -9.10 -12.09 -0.65
C THR A 238 -7.90 -11.16 -0.44
N SER A 239 -7.63 -10.79 0.81
CA SER A 239 -6.47 -9.99 1.22
C SER A 239 -5.14 -10.75 1.19
N CYS A 240 -5.13 -12.05 0.84
CA CYS A 240 -3.95 -12.88 0.95
C CYS A 240 -2.97 -12.48 -0.15
N GLU A 241 -1.73 -12.24 0.23
CA GLU A 241 -0.68 -11.87 -0.71
C GLU A 241 -0.39 -13.04 -1.66
N ARG A 242 -0.07 -12.72 -2.92
CA ARG A 242 0.21 -13.75 -3.94
C ARG A 242 1.36 -14.67 -3.52
N ALA A 243 2.39 -14.08 -2.90
CA ALA A 243 3.53 -14.81 -2.35
C ALA A 243 3.09 -15.89 -1.33
N SER A 244 2.17 -15.54 -0.43
CA SER A 244 1.64 -16.47 0.58
C SER A 244 0.84 -17.61 -0.05
N VAL A 245 0.00 -17.33 -1.04
CA VAL A 245 -0.76 -18.38 -1.76
C VAL A 245 0.19 -19.32 -2.52
N ALA A 246 1.22 -18.78 -3.17
CA ALA A 246 2.23 -19.59 -3.84
C ALA A 246 3.00 -20.47 -2.86
N LEU A 247 3.37 -19.94 -1.69
CA LEU A 247 4.01 -20.69 -0.62
C LEU A 247 3.10 -21.81 -0.09
N PHE A 248 1.82 -21.52 0.13
CA PHE A 248 0.82 -22.51 0.56
C PHE A 248 0.74 -23.68 -0.42
N LEU A 249 0.50 -23.39 -1.70
CA LEU A 249 0.34 -24.42 -2.73
C LEU A 249 1.65 -25.18 -3.02
N ALA A 250 2.81 -24.52 -2.92
CA ALA A 250 4.11 -25.20 -2.98
C ALA A 250 4.25 -26.22 -1.83
N GLY A 251 3.91 -25.81 -0.61
CA GLY A 251 3.94 -26.68 0.57
C GLY A 251 2.98 -27.87 0.46
N VAL A 252 1.76 -27.63 -0.04
CA VAL A 252 0.76 -28.68 -0.29
C VAL A 252 1.25 -29.70 -1.31
N ALA A 253 1.85 -29.21 -2.41
CA ALA A 253 2.40 -30.05 -3.46
C ALA A 253 3.58 -30.89 -2.97
N ALA A 254 4.55 -30.27 -2.29
CA ALA A 254 5.76 -30.93 -1.81
C ALA A 254 5.47 -32.08 -0.84
N ARG A 255 4.44 -31.93 0.00
CA ARG A 255 4.04 -32.94 1.00
C ARG A 255 3.05 -33.97 0.47
N GLY A 256 2.58 -33.79 -0.77
CA GLY A 256 1.60 -34.67 -1.39
C GLY A 256 0.25 -34.75 -0.69
N GLN A 257 -0.17 -33.65 -0.07
CA GLN A 257 -1.40 -33.57 0.72
C GLN A 257 -2.65 -33.75 -0.15
N ILE A 258 -2.63 -33.38 -1.43
CA ILE A 258 -3.77 -33.52 -2.34
C ILE A 258 -4.14 -35.00 -2.52
N ALA A 259 -3.17 -35.84 -2.92
CA ALA A 259 -3.43 -37.27 -3.09
C ALA A 259 -3.72 -37.97 -1.75
N ALA A 260 -3.16 -37.49 -0.63
CA ALA A 260 -3.46 -38.02 0.69
C ALA A 260 -4.92 -37.75 1.10
N ALA A 261 -5.38 -36.50 0.98
CA ALA A 261 -6.77 -36.10 1.25
C ALA A 261 -7.77 -36.86 0.37
N ALA A 262 -7.45 -37.05 -0.92
CA ALA A 262 -8.28 -37.85 -1.83
C ALA A 262 -8.45 -39.30 -1.38
N ARG A 263 -7.39 -39.95 -0.92
CA ARG A 263 -7.47 -41.32 -0.39
C ARG A 263 -8.22 -41.40 0.93
N ALA A 264 -8.11 -40.36 1.76
CA ALA A 264 -8.83 -40.25 3.02
C ALA A 264 -10.31 -39.88 2.83
N GLY A 265 -10.73 -39.48 1.63
CA GLY A 265 -12.10 -39.03 1.36
C GLY A 265 -12.41 -37.64 1.93
N ASP A 266 -11.40 -36.81 2.20
CA ASP A 266 -11.56 -35.47 2.76
C ASP A 266 -12.01 -34.47 1.68
N THR A 267 -13.29 -34.57 1.35
CA THR A 267 -13.96 -33.74 0.34
C THR A 267 -13.99 -32.26 0.74
N GLY A 268 -14.19 -31.96 2.03
CA GLY A 268 -14.26 -30.57 2.51
C GLY A 268 -12.93 -29.82 2.34
N TRP A 269 -11.81 -30.47 2.67
CA TRP A 269 -10.49 -29.89 2.45
C TRP A 269 -10.17 -29.75 0.96
N LEU A 270 -10.51 -30.75 0.14
CA LEU A 270 -10.31 -30.71 -1.31
C LEU A 270 -11.13 -29.59 -1.97
N ASP A 271 -12.39 -29.40 -1.59
CA ASP A 271 -13.23 -28.31 -2.09
C ASP A 271 -12.63 -26.94 -1.71
N GLY A 272 -12.17 -26.80 -0.47
CA GLY A 272 -11.46 -25.58 -0.03
C GLY A 272 -10.18 -25.31 -0.83
N LEU A 273 -9.38 -26.34 -1.12
CA LEU A 273 -8.17 -26.22 -1.94
C LEU A 273 -8.52 -25.84 -3.39
N ARG A 274 -9.57 -26.44 -3.94
CA ARG A 274 -10.09 -26.14 -5.28
C ARG A 274 -10.46 -24.66 -5.40
N GLU A 275 -11.13 -24.10 -4.39
CA GLU A 275 -11.47 -22.66 -4.34
C GLU A 275 -10.24 -21.73 -4.34
N VAL A 276 -9.12 -22.16 -3.78
CA VAL A 276 -7.85 -21.40 -3.81
C VAL A 276 -7.28 -21.40 -5.22
N ILE A 277 -7.23 -22.57 -5.89
CA ILE A 277 -6.74 -22.71 -7.26
C ILE A 277 -7.63 -21.91 -8.24
N ASP A 278 -8.94 -22.07 -8.13
CA ASP A 278 -9.89 -21.36 -8.99
C ASP A 278 -9.84 -19.85 -8.72
N GLY A 279 -9.68 -19.44 -7.46
CA GLY A 279 -9.45 -18.04 -7.08
C GLY A 279 -8.18 -17.44 -7.68
N TRP A 280 -7.10 -18.21 -7.70
CA TRP A 280 -5.85 -17.81 -8.35
C TRP A 280 -6.05 -17.56 -9.84
N ASN A 281 -6.66 -18.53 -10.53
CA ASN A 281 -6.91 -18.46 -11.96
C ASN A 281 -7.89 -17.34 -12.34
N ALA A 282 -8.80 -16.98 -11.44
CA ALA A 282 -9.71 -15.84 -11.59
C ALA A 282 -9.07 -14.49 -11.24
N GLY A 283 -7.82 -14.45 -10.79
CA GLY A 283 -7.12 -13.20 -10.45
C GLY A 283 -7.52 -12.59 -9.10
N ARG A 284 -8.07 -13.38 -8.17
CA ARG A 284 -8.50 -12.92 -6.82
C ARG A 284 -7.35 -12.24 -6.05
N TYR A 285 -6.14 -12.79 -6.16
CA TYR A 285 -4.98 -12.34 -5.38
C TYR A 285 -4.22 -11.28 -6.17
N ALA A 286 -4.48 -10.01 -5.84
CA ALA A 286 -3.83 -8.84 -6.45
C ALA A 286 -2.66 -8.28 -5.62
N GLY A 287 -2.53 -8.68 -4.35
CA GLY A 287 -1.47 -8.23 -3.45
C GLY A 287 -0.07 -8.58 -3.97
N ARG A 288 0.83 -7.59 -3.94
CA ARG A 288 2.24 -7.69 -4.35
C ARG A 288 3.18 -6.96 -3.37
N ALA A 289 2.69 -6.65 -2.17
CA ALA A 289 3.49 -5.90 -1.20
C ALA A 289 4.55 -6.81 -0.56
N MET A 290 4.19 -8.08 -0.36
CA MET A 290 5.00 -9.05 0.34
C MET A 290 5.74 -9.97 -0.64
N GLY A 291 7.02 -10.22 -0.33
CA GLY A 291 7.88 -11.14 -1.06
C GLY A 291 8.15 -12.44 -0.31
N LEU A 292 8.86 -13.35 -0.97
CA LEU A 292 9.42 -14.54 -0.35
C LEU A 292 10.92 -14.34 -0.08
N THR A 293 11.47 -15.07 0.89
CA THR A 293 12.90 -15.08 1.18
C THR A 293 13.42 -16.53 1.16
N PRO A 294 14.19 -16.94 0.14
CA PRO A 294 14.54 -16.19 -1.07
C PRO A 294 13.34 -15.97 -2.02
N ALA A 295 13.44 -15.01 -2.94
CA ALA A 295 12.32 -14.64 -3.83
C ALA A 295 11.88 -15.77 -4.76
N ASP A 296 12.77 -16.70 -5.07
CA ASP A 296 12.57 -17.87 -5.93
C ASP A 296 12.21 -19.14 -5.16
N ALA A 297 11.92 -19.05 -3.85
CA ALA A 297 11.68 -20.19 -2.96
C ALA A 297 10.64 -21.22 -3.47
N VAL A 298 9.73 -20.79 -4.36
CA VAL A 298 8.65 -21.64 -4.91
C VAL A 298 8.80 -21.94 -6.40
N ALA A 299 9.82 -21.40 -7.10
CA ALA A 299 9.94 -21.48 -8.55
C ALA A 299 10.04 -22.94 -9.07
N GLY A 300 10.61 -23.84 -8.27
CA GLY A 300 10.76 -25.27 -8.60
C GLY A 300 9.52 -26.15 -8.31
N SER A 301 8.44 -25.60 -7.76
CA SER A 301 7.33 -26.40 -7.21
C SER A 301 6.30 -26.86 -8.24
N ALA A 302 6.36 -26.35 -9.48
CA ALA A 302 5.38 -26.65 -10.54
C ALA A 302 5.21 -28.14 -10.85
N PRO A 303 6.29 -28.93 -11.06
CA PRO A 303 6.16 -30.35 -11.36
C PRO A 303 5.52 -31.16 -10.23
N ALA A 304 5.81 -30.80 -8.98
CA ALA A 304 5.24 -31.46 -7.81
C ALA A 304 3.71 -31.25 -7.75
N LEU A 305 3.24 -30.03 -8.01
CA LEU A 305 1.81 -29.75 -8.03
C LEU A 305 1.13 -30.48 -9.19
N ALA A 306 1.69 -30.42 -10.40
CA ALA A 306 1.15 -31.09 -11.58
C ALA A 306 0.96 -32.59 -11.32
N ALA A 307 1.97 -33.27 -10.77
CA ALA A 307 1.91 -34.70 -10.44
C ALA A 307 0.91 -35.03 -9.32
N GLN A 308 0.58 -34.09 -8.45
CA GLN A 308 -0.47 -34.25 -7.43
C GLN A 308 -1.86 -34.13 -8.05
N LEU A 309 -2.06 -33.20 -8.99
CA LEU A 309 -3.32 -33.04 -9.71
C LEU A 309 -3.61 -34.23 -10.64
N ASP A 310 -2.58 -34.80 -11.27
CA ASP A 310 -2.70 -36.04 -12.05
C ASP A 310 -3.17 -37.21 -11.17
N ARG A 311 -2.49 -37.42 -10.04
CA ARG A 311 -2.87 -38.47 -9.07
C ARG A 311 -4.27 -38.28 -8.50
N LEU A 312 -4.69 -37.03 -8.26
CA LEU A 312 -6.05 -36.75 -7.82
C LEU A 312 -7.08 -37.22 -8.86
N ALA A 313 -6.85 -36.94 -10.14
CA ALA A 313 -7.73 -37.37 -11.23
C ALA A 313 -7.79 -38.91 -11.33
N GLU A 314 -6.65 -39.58 -11.16
CA GLU A 314 -6.57 -41.05 -11.13
C GLU A 314 -7.34 -41.65 -9.95
N ILE A 315 -7.15 -41.12 -8.74
CA ILE A 315 -7.80 -41.63 -7.52
C ILE A 315 -9.32 -41.43 -7.57
N THR A 316 -9.77 -40.27 -8.04
CA THR A 316 -11.19 -39.90 -8.01
C THR A 316 -11.95 -40.31 -9.27
N GLY A 317 -11.25 -40.61 -10.38
CA GLY A 317 -11.84 -40.81 -11.70
C GLY A 317 -12.44 -39.54 -12.32
N ALA A 318 -12.26 -38.38 -11.68
CA ALA A 318 -12.79 -37.10 -12.13
C ALA A 318 -11.82 -36.39 -13.09
N PRO A 319 -12.30 -35.42 -13.90
CA PRO A 319 -11.42 -34.59 -14.71
C PRO A 319 -10.34 -33.89 -13.89
N ARG A 320 -9.12 -33.88 -14.42
CA ARG A 320 -7.97 -33.18 -13.84
C ARG A 320 -8.29 -31.70 -13.60
N TRP A 321 -7.87 -31.19 -12.45
CA TRP A 321 -8.03 -29.79 -12.08
C TRP A 321 -7.13 -28.87 -12.92
N PRO A 322 -7.51 -27.59 -13.14
CA PRO A 322 -6.71 -26.65 -13.90
C PRO A 322 -5.44 -26.26 -13.14
N GLU A 323 -4.34 -26.07 -13.86
CA GLU A 323 -3.09 -25.59 -13.26
C GLU A 323 -3.14 -24.09 -12.96
N PRO A 324 -2.65 -23.67 -11.78
CA PRO A 324 -2.53 -22.25 -11.44
C PRO A 324 -1.38 -21.59 -12.21
N ARG A 325 -1.69 -20.96 -13.35
CA ARG A 325 -0.66 -20.38 -14.24
C ARG A 325 0.11 -19.24 -13.57
N GLY A 326 1.43 -19.24 -13.74
CA GLY A 326 2.32 -18.20 -13.19
C GLY A 326 2.40 -18.19 -11.66
N LEU A 327 1.94 -19.26 -10.98
CA LEU A 327 2.01 -19.38 -9.52
C LEU A 327 3.43 -19.55 -9.00
N PHE A 328 4.24 -20.34 -9.68
CA PHE A 328 5.60 -20.66 -9.24
C PHE A 328 6.61 -19.77 -9.97
N ALA A 329 6.54 -18.48 -9.68
CA ALA A 329 7.43 -17.43 -10.17
C ALA A 329 8.26 -16.83 -9.03
N GLU A 330 9.09 -15.83 -9.33
CA GLU A 330 9.77 -15.04 -8.31
C GLU A 330 8.82 -14.04 -7.64
N TYR A 331 8.92 -13.93 -6.32
CA TYR A 331 8.13 -13.02 -5.50
C TYR A 331 9.03 -12.03 -4.77
N HIS A 332 9.26 -10.90 -5.42
CA HIS A 332 9.95 -9.75 -4.82
C HIS A 332 8.99 -8.91 -3.99
N GLY A 333 9.47 -8.38 -2.86
CA GLY A 333 8.66 -7.53 -1.98
C GLY A 333 9.29 -7.40 -0.60
N CYS A 334 8.58 -6.75 0.31
CA CYS A 334 9.02 -6.67 1.70
C CYS A 334 8.90 -8.04 2.37
N ALA A 335 9.80 -8.31 3.32
CA ALA A 335 9.63 -9.46 4.19
C ALA A 335 8.33 -9.32 5.01
N PRO A 336 7.60 -10.42 5.26
CA PRO A 336 6.45 -10.42 6.15
C PRO A 336 6.86 -9.93 7.54
N ARG A 337 6.01 -9.14 8.18
CA ARG A 337 6.31 -8.67 9.53
C ARG A 337 6.03 -9.77 10.56
N PRO A 338 6.88 -9.92 11.58
CA PRO A 338 6.75 -11.00 12.56
C PRO A 338 5.50 -10.75 13.43
N ARG A 339 4.52 -11.63 13.38
CA ARG A 339 3.31 -11.61 14.23
C ARG A 339 3.51 -12.52 15.43
N ASP A 340 4.61 -12.35 16.16
CA ASP A 340 5.08 -13.34 17.14
C ASP A 340 4.23 -13.45 18.41
N HIS A 341 3.37 -12.46 18.64
CA HIS A 341 2.33 -12.53 19.66
C HIS A 341 1.23 -13.55 19.31
N TRP A 342 1.16 -14.04 18.07
CA TRP A 342 0.35 -15.20 17.68
C TRP A 342 1.17 -16.48 17.75
N SER A 343 0.67 -17.45 18.51
CA SER A 343 1.24 -18.78 18.63
C SER A 343 0.33 -19.81 17.99
N LEU A 344 0.79 -20.42 16.89
CA LEU A 344 0.04 -21.44 16.16
C LEU A 344 -0.20 -22.69 17.02
N ALA A 345 0.80 -23.11 17.78
CA ALA A 345 0.71 -24.24 18.71
C ALA A 345 -0.28 -24.02 19.87
N HIS A 346 -0.48 -22.77 20.28
CA HIS A 346 -1.44 -22.42 21.33
C HIS A 346 -2.83 -22.08 20.76
N GLY A 347 -2.99 -22.08 19.43
CA GLY A 347 -4.25 -21.78 18.77
C GLY A 347 -4.72 -20.33 18.89
N GLY A 348 -3.82 -19.38 19.17
CA GLY A 348 -4.23 -17.99 19.40
C GLY A 348 -3.11 -17.07 19.87
N LEU A 349 -3.50 -15.98 20.52
CA LEU A 349 -2.59 -14.96 21.05
C LEU A 349 -1.92 -15.45 22.33
N SER A 350 -0.59 -15.41 22.37
CA SER A 350 0.24 -15.78 23.54
C SER A 350 0.82 -14.58 24.27
N ALA A 351 0.80 -13.40 23.66
CA ALA A 351 1.31 -12.16 24.23
C ALA A 351 0.46 -10.96 23.77
N PRO A 352 0.52 -9.82 24.49
CA PRO A 352 -0.11 -8.59 24.01
C PRO A 352 0.52 -8.15 22.68
N PRO A 353 -0.29 -7.68 21.70
CA PRO A 353 0.22 -7.17 20.43
C PRO A 353 1.13 -5.95 20.62
N GLN A 354 2.21 -5.86 19.85
CA GLN A 354 3.15 -4.74 19.88
C GLN A 354 3.05 -3.92 18.59
N ILE A 355 2.94 -2.60 18.71
CA ILE A 355 2.82 -1.69 17.55
C ILE A 355 3.99 -1.85 16.56
N ALA A 356 5.20 -2.14 17.05
CA ALA A 356 6.41 -2.32 16.26
C ALA A 356 6.36 -3.54 15.33
N ASP A 357 5.53 -4.54 15.65
CA ASP A 357 5.28 -5.68 14.76
C ASP A 357 4.42 -5.26 13.56
N TYR A 358 3.59 -4.23 13.71
CA TYR A 358 2.59 -3.83 12.71
C TYR A 358 3.02 -2.64 11.87
N LEU A 359 3.83 -1.73 12.40
CA LEU A 359 4.26 -0.49 11.75
C LEU A 359 5.77 -0.46 11.62
N GLU A 360 6.26 0.18 10.56
CA GLU A 360 7.71 0.33 10.36
C GLU A 360 8.31 1.28 11.41
N PRO A 361 9.50 1.00 11.97
CA PRO A 361 10.11 1.84 13.00
C PRO A 361 10.33 3.30 12.57
N ALA A 362 10.46 3.58 11.26
CA ALA A 362 10.55 4.95 10.76
C ALA A 362 9.28 5.78 11.04
N ALA A 363 8.13 5.14 11.26
CA ALA A 363 6.90 5.80 11.68
C ALA A 363 6.88 6.15 13.18
N LEU A 364 7.77 5.59 14.01
CA LEU A 364 7.79 5.77 15.47
C LEU A 364 8.77 6.84 15.96
N TYR A 365 9.63 7.39 15.07
CA TYR A 365 10.69 8.34 15.44
C TYR A 365 10.64 9.70 14.70
N ALA A 366 9.52 10.05 14.07
CA ALA A 366 9.29 11.41 13.61
C ALA A 366 8.58 12.20 14.73
N ALA A 367 9.37 12.68 15.70
CA ALA A 367 8.95 13.60 16.75
C ALA A 367 9.08 15.06 16.31
#